data_AF-A0A525JU64-F1
#
_entry.id   AF-A0A525JU64-F1
#
_cell.length_a   1.000
_cell.length_b   1.000
_cell.length_c   1.000
_cell.angle_alpha   90.00
_cell.angle_beta   90.00
_cell.angle_gamma   90.00
#
_symmetry.space_group_name_H-M   'P 1'
#
loop_
_entity.id
_entity.type
_entity.pdbx_description
1 polymer ?
#
loop_
_entity_poly.entity_id
_entity_poly.type
_entity_poly.pdbx_seq_one_letter_code
_entity_poly.pdbx_strand_id
1 'polypeptide(L)'
;MQFRVRKAAHVLERIGLAMAGASSGLFVGVHVGTSFAALTSQTFLVVMMIAGAIGFYLGIDTPPLAFHEPNGEPSKAGSSGKIDIAEFLTAAGTFLATLAAFGSVGVIVLHENPRMFWTVAIMLGWVVGVIMQIVAGAVARTRT
;
A
#
# COMPACT_ATOMS: atom_id res chain seq x y z
N MET A 1 -14.71 14.39 -26.92
CA MET A 1 -15.10 14.42 -25.48
C MET A 1 -14.63 13.19 -24.69
N GLN A 2 -14.57 11.98 -25.27
CA GLN A 2 -14.16 10.76 -24.54
C GLN A 2 -12.74 10.76 -23.97
N PHE A 3 -11.78 11.44 -24.62
CA PHE A 3 -10.40 11.53 -24.13
C PHE A 3 -10.28 12.29 -22.78
N ARG A 4 -11.09 13.34 -22.57
CA ARG A 4 -11.09 14.11 -21.32
C ARG A 4 -11.69 13.31 -20.17
N VAL A 5 -12.71 12.51 -20.44
CA VAL A 5 -13.36 11.63 -19.46
C VAL A 5 -12.42 10.50 -19.04
N ARG A 6 -11.71 9.86 -19.99
CA ARG A 6 -10.68 8.86 -19.66
C ARG A 6 -9.55 9.44 -18.80
N LYS A 7 -9.07 10.63 -19.14
CA LYS A 7 -8.02 11.29 -18.35
C LYS A 7 -8.49 11.64 -16.94
N ALA A 8 -9.73 12.11 -16.79
CA ALA A 8 -10.33 12.39 -15.48
C ALA A 8 -10.52 11.11 -14.65
N ALA A 9 -11.02 10.03 -15.26
CA ALA A 9 -11.19 8.74 -14.60
C ALA A 9 -9.85 8.19 -14.08
N HIS A 10 -8.81 8.24 -14.91
CA HIS A 10 -7.46 7.78 -14.54
C HIS A 10 -6.88 8.57 -13.36
N VAL A 11 -7.08 9.89 -13.34
CA VAL A 11 -6.64 10.74 -12.23
C VAL A 11 -7.45 10.43 -10.96
N LEU A 12 -8.76 10.23 -11.09
CA LEU A 12 -9.63 9.92 -9.96
C LEU A 12 -9.29 8.56 -9.34
N GLU A 13 -8.98 7.56 -10.16
CA GLU A 13 -8.54 6.23 -9.75
C GLU A 13 -7.24 6.30 -8.93
N ARG A 14 -6.23 6.99 -9.45
CA ARG A 14 -4.94 7.17 -8.77
C ARG A 14 -5.05 7.91 -7.44
N ILE A 15 -5.86 8.96 -7.41
CA ILE A 15 -6.13 9.71 -6.17
C ILE A 15 -6.90 8.84 -5.18
N GLY A 16 -7.88 8.05 -5.66
CA GLY A 16 -8.61 7.08 -4.85
C GLY A 16 -7.69 6.07 -4.16
N LEU A 17 -6.74 5.50 -4.90
CA LEU A 17 -5.76 4.55 -4.37
C LEU A 17 -4.84 5.21 -3.33
N ALA A 18 -4.36 6.41 -3.59
CA ALA A 18 -3.56 7.17 -2.63
C ALA A 18 -4.35 7.50 -1.35
N MET A 19 -5.63 7.87 -1.47
CA MET A 19 -6.50 8.14 -0.33
C MET A 19 -6.78 6.87 0.50
N ALA A 20 -6.93 5.71 -0.14
CA ALA A 20 -7.07 4.43 0.56
C ALA A 20 -5.80 4.07 1.33
N GLY A 21 -4.62 4.31 0.76
CA GLY A 21 -3.34 4.18 1.46
C GLY A 21 -3.23 5.13 2.66
N ALA A 22 -3.59 6.41 2.46
CA ALA A 22 -3.57 7.42 3.52
C ALA A 22 -4.49 7.07 4.69
N SER A 23 -5.72 6.63 4.41
CA SER A 23 -6.68 6.24 5.44
C SER A 23 -6.20 5.00 6.21
N SER A 24 -5.60 4.03 5.52
CA SER A 24 -5.00 2.86 6.17
C SER A 24 -3.91 3.25 7.17
N GLY A 25 -3.02 4.18 6.79
CA GLY A 25 -1.97 4.70 7.67
C GLY A 25 -2.52 5.50 8.84
N LEU A 26 -3.60 6.26 8.63
CA LEU A 26 -4.27 6.98 9.73
C LEU A 26 -4.86 6.02 10.76
N PHE A 27 -5.56 4.97 10.34
CA PHE A 27 -6.16 4.00 11.26
C PHE A 27 -5.09 3.29 12.09
N VAL A 28 -4.03 2.81 11.44
CA VAL A 28 -2.90 2.16 12.11
C VAL A 28 -2.21 3.15 13.06
N GLY A 29 -1.97 4.39 12.62
CA GLY A 29 -1.36 5.42 13.44
C GLY A 29 -2.16 5.74 14.70
N VAL A 30 -3.49 5.87 14.58
CA VAL A 30 -4.39 6.10 15.71
C VAL A 30 -4.38 4.93 16.69
N HIS A 31 -4.47 3.69 16.19
CA HIS A 31 -4.42 2.49 17.03
C HIS A 31 -3.08 2.32 17.78
N VAL A 32 -1.98 2.68 17.14
CA VAL A 32 -0.66 2.68 17.80
C VAL A 32 -0.59 3.80 18.84
N GLY A 33 -1.13 4.99 18.52
CA GLY A 33 -1.19 6.12 19.44
C GLY A 33 -1.99 5.83 20.71
N THR A 34 -3.09 5.08 20.63
CA THR A 34 -3.86 4.71 21.84
C THR A 34 -3.08 3.82 22.80
N SER A 35 -2.07 3.09 22.32
CA SER A 35 -1.21 2.23 23.15
C SER A 35 0.10 2.89 23.57
N PHE A 36 0.59 3.86 22.78
CA PHE A 36 1.84 4.57 23.02
C PHE A 36 1.62 6.09 22.97
N ALA A 37 1.56 6.73 24.14
CA ALA A 37 1.31 8.17 24.25
C ALA A 37 2.32 9.03 23.46
N ALA A 38 3.57 8.58 23.31
CA ALA A 38 4.59 9.26 22.51
C ALA A 38 4.29 9.29 20.99
N LEU A 39 3.45 8.37 20.51
CA LEU A 39 3.08 8.23 19.09
C LEU A 39 1.69 8.80 18.77
N THR A 40 1.10 9.59 19.68
CA THR A 40 -0.19 10.28 19.44
C THR A 40 -0.04 11.63 18.73
N SER A 41 1.20 12.05 18.43
CA SER A 41 1.43 13.37 17.84
C SER A 41 0.77 13.50 16.46
N GLN A 42 0.22 14.69 16.19
CA GLN A 42 -0.38 15.00 14.90
C GLN A 42 0.63 14.82 13.75
N THR A 43 1.90 15.14 13.99
CA THR A 43 3.00 14.92 13.05
C THR A 43 3.17 13.44 12.70
N PHE A 44 3.12 12.55 13.70
CA PHE A 44 3.22 11.11 13.46
C PHE A 44 2.08 10.59 12.59
N LEU A 45 0.84 11.02 12.86
CA LEU A 45 -0.33 10.63 12.06
C LEU A 45 -0.21 11.12 10.62
N VAL A 46 0.25 12.36 10.40
CA VAL A 46 0.46 12.91 9.06
C VAL A 46 1.55 12.13 8.31
N VAL A 47 2.65 11.76 8.98
CA VAL A 47 3.70 10.92 8.38
C VAL A 47 3.15 9.56 7.99
N MET A 48 2.33 8.93 8.83
CA MET A 48 1.69 7.65 8.52
C MET A 48 0.74 7.74 7.32
N MET A 49 -0.05 8.81 7.24
CA MET A 49 -0.90 9.07 6.08
C MET A 49 -0.09 9.24 4.80
N ILE A 50 0.98 10.04 4.84
CA ILE A 50 1.83 10.28 3.67
C ILE A 50 2.54 8.99 3.24
N ALA A 51 3.09 8.23 4.18
CA ALA A 51 3.75 6.96 3.90
C ALA A 51 2.78 5.94 3.28
N GLY A 52 1.57 5.82 3.82
CA GLY A 52 0.52 4.96 3.25
C GLY A 52 0.08 5.41 1.86
N ALA A 53 -0.10 6.73 1.65
CA ALA A 53 -0.43 7.29 0.35
C ALA A 53 0.65 6.98 -0.70
N ILE A 54 1.93 7.18 -0.34
CA ILE A 54 3.07 6.91 -1.21
C ILE A 54 3.19 5.42 -1.50
N GLY A 55 3.03 4.55 -0.50
CA GLY A 55 3.08 3.09 -0.67
C GLY A 55 2.02 2.58 -1.63
N PHE A 56 0.76 2.95 -1.42
CA PHE A 56 -0.34 2.49 -2.28
C PHE A 56 -0.29 3.14 -3.67
N TYR A 57 0.11 4.40 -3.75
CA TYR A 57 0.32 5.07 -5.04
C TYR A 57 1.48 4.43 -5.82
N LEU A 58 2.61 4.11 -5.19
CA LEU A 58 3.74 3.50 -5.91
C LEU A 58 3.54 2.02 -6.20
N GLY A 59 2.94 1.26 -5.27
CA GLY A 59 2.77 -0.18 -5.37
C GLY A 59 1.65 -0.58 -6.32
N ILE A 60 0.47 0.04 -6.22
CA ILE A 60 -0.70 -0.35 -7.02
C ILE A 60 -0.69 0.32 -8.40
N ASP A 61 -0.11 1.53 -8.51
CA ASP A 61 0.03 2.26 -9.78
C ASP A 61 1.29 1.82 -10.57
N THR A 62 1.97 0.76 -10.12
CA THR A 62 2.89 0.01 -11.00
C THR A 62 2.03 -0.48 -12.16
N PRO A 63 2.33 -0.12 -13.41
CA PRO A 63 1.49 -0.50 -14.53
C PRO A 63 1.28 -2.01 -14.47
N PRO A 64 0.02 -2.50 -14.40
CA PRO A 64 -0.25 -3.91 -14.61
C PRO A 64 0.40 -4.23 -15.96
N LEU A 65 1.47 -5.00 -15.94
CA LEU A 65 1.99 -5.55 -17.18
C LEU A 65 0.81 -6.33 -17.76
N ALA A 66 0.33 -5.85 -18.90
CA ALA A 66 -0.79 -6.41 -19.61
C ALA A 66 -0.43 -7.85 -20.01
N PHE A 67 -0.58 -8.78 -19.08
CA PHE A 67 -0.64 -10.20 -19.35
C PHE A 67 -2.01 -10.47 -19.96
N HIS A 68 -2.17 -10.11 -21.23
CA HIS A 68 -2.98 -10.79 -22.24
C HIS A 68 -2.84 -10.09 -23.60
N GLU A 69 -1.76 -10.40 -24.32
CA GLU A 69 -1.90 -10.56 -25.78
C GLU A 69 -2.01 -12.07 -26.05
N PRO A 70 -3.15 -12.57 -26.55
CA PRO A 70 -3.29 -13.95 -26.96
C PRO A 70 -2.78 -14.07 -28.39
N ASN A 71 -1.49 -13.82 -28.64
CA ASN A 71 -0.83 -14.18 -29.89
C ASN A 71 0.68 -14.23 -29.65
N GLY A 72 1.24 -15.42 -29.86
CA GLY A 72 2.54 -15.80 -29.34
C GLY A 72 3.72 -15.06 -29.94
N GLU A 73 4.69 -14.74 -29.07
CA GLU A 73 6.11 -14.81 -29.38
C GLU A 73 6.91 -14.91 -28.06
N PRO A 74 7.81 -15.91 -27.91
CA PRO A 74 8.57 -16.08 -26.68
C PRO A 74 9.81 -15.19 -26.74
N SER A 75 9.77 -14.00 -26.13
CA SER A 75 10.95 -13.14 -26.08
C SER A 75 11.38 -12.80 -24.64
N LYS A 76 12.49 -13.45 -24.26
CA LYS A 76 13.52 -13.06 -23.27
C LYS A 76 13.27 -13.40 -21.79
N ALA A 77 13.63 -14.64 -21.46
CA ALA A 77 13.76 -15.25 -20.14
C ALA A 77 14.83 -14.64 -19.19
N GLY A 78 15.05 -13.31 -19.23
CA GLY A 78 16.00 -12.60 -18.35
C GLY A 78 15.39 -11.49 -17.49
N SER A 79 14.21 -10.95 -17.86
CA SER A 79 13.51 -9.91 -17.10
C SER A 79 12.29 -10.40 -16.33
N SER A 80 11.73 -11.55 -16.74
CA SER A 80 10.47 -12.13 -16.21
C SER A 80 10.51 -12.36 -14.70
N GLY A 81 11.56 -12.97 -14.15
CA GLY A 81 11.60 -13.32 -12.73
C GLY A 81 11.65 -12.11 -11.78
N LYS A 82 12.25 -10.99 -12.20
CA LYS A 82 12.30 -9.77 -11.36
C LYS A 82 11.00 -8.96 -11.42
N ILE A 83 10.23 -9.12 -12.48
CA ILE A 83 8.89 -8.54 -12.65
C ILE A 83 7.90 -9.29 -11.75
N ASP A 84 7.93 -10.62 -11.80
CA ASP A 84 7.07 -11.50 -11.01
C ASP A 84 7.29 -11.29 -9.50
N ILE A 85 8.55 -11.13 -9.08
CA ILE A 85 8.89 -10.76 -7.69
C ILE A 85 8.32 -9.39 -7.30
N ALA A 86 8.37 -8.38 -8.17
CA ALA A 86 7.85 -7.05 -7.86
C ALA A 86 6.32 -7.04 -7.76
N GLU A 87 5.63 -7.78 -8.63
CA GLU A 87 4.17 -7.96 -8.57
C GLU A 87 3.74 -8.68 -7.30
N PHE A 88 4.44 -9.77 -6.94
CA PHE A 88 4.22 -10.47 -5.68
C PHE A 88 4.47 -9.58 -4.46
N LEU A 89 5.55 -8.80 -4.44
CA LEU A 89 5.86 -7.85 -3.36
C LEU A 89 4.79 -6.75 -3.21
N THR A 90 4.26 -6.24 -4.32
CA THR A 90 3.15 -5.28 -4.32
C THR A 90 1.87 -5.93 -3.76
N ALA A 91 1.52 -7.13 -4.23
CA ALA A 91 0.32 -7.84 -3.80
C ALA A 91 0.40 -8.20 -2.30
N ALA A 92 1.52 -8.78 -1.88
CA ALA A 92 1.80 -9.13 -0.49
C ALA A 92 1.84 -7.89 0.41
N GLY A 93 2.48 -6.80 -0.05
CA GLY A 93 2.56 -5.55 0.69
C GLY A 93 1.20 -4.88 0.89
N THR A 94 0.36 -4.87 -0.17
CA THR A 94 -1.01 -4.37 -0.10
C THR A 94 -1.87 -5.23 0.83
N PHE A 95 -1.76 -6.55 0.73
CA PHE A 95 -2.47 -7.47 1.62
C PHE A 95 -2.07 -7.25 3.08
N LEU A 96 -0.78 -7.16 3.38
CA LEU A 96 -0.30 -6.99 4.75
C LEU A 96 -0.70 -5.61 5.33
N ALA A 97 -0.59 -4.54 4.54
CA ALA A 97 -0.98 -3.20 4.96
C ALA A 97 -2.50 -3.08 5.18
N THR A 98 -3.32 -3.65 4.29
CA THR A 98 -4.78 -3.65 4.43
C THR A 98 -5.24 -4.56 5.58
N LEU A 99 -4.62 -5.72 5.78
CA LEU A 99 -4.91 -6.61 6.91
C LEU A 99 -4.58 -5.93 8.25
N ALA A 100 -3.44 -5.24 8.33
CA ALA A 100 -3.07 -4.47 9.51
C ALA A 100 -4.07 -3.32 9.76
N ALA A 101 -4.47 -2.60 8.72
CA ALA A 101 -5.48 -1.55 8.83
C ALA A 101 -6.86 -2.11 9.24
N PHE A 102 -7.25 -3.26 8.72
CA PHE A 102 -8.49 -3.93 9.09
C PHE A 102 -8.49 -4.35 10.57
N GLY A 103 -7.41 -4.98 11.03
CA GLY A 103 -7.23 -5.31 12.44
C GLY A 103 -7.26 -4.07 13.33
N SER A 104 -6.60 -3.01 12.90
CA SER A 104 -6.58 -1.70 13.57
C SER A 104 -7.99 -1.10 13.74
N VAL A 105 -8.77 -1.04 12.66
CA VAL A 105 -10.16 -0.55 12.70
C VAL A 105 -11.01 -1.44 13.59
N GLY A 106 -10.85 -2.76 13.50
CA GLY A 106 -11.56 -3.74 14.33
C GLY A 106 -11.37 -3.46 15.82
N VAL A 107 -10.13 -3.29 16.27
CA VAL A 107 -9.85 -3.00 17.69
C VAL A 107 -10.41 -1.63 18.12
N ILE A 108 -10.30 -0.61 17.26
CA ILE A 108 -10.86 0.72 17.54
C ILE A 108 -12.39 0.64 17.70
N VAL A 109 -13.09 -0.03 16.78
CA VAL A 109 -14.56 -0.12 16.79
C VAL A 109 -15.07 -0.98 17.94
N LEU A 110 -14.43 -2.13 18.19
CA LEU A 110 -14.82 -3.07 19.25
C LEU A 110 -14.44 -2.61 20.65
N HIS A 111 -13.69 -1.50 20.80
CA HIS A 111 -13.16 -1.02 22.07
C HIS A 111 -12.42 -2.10 22.88
N GLU A 112 -11.78 -3.06 22.19
CA GLU A 112 -10.98 -4.07 22.86
C GLU A 112 -9.72 -3.44 23.41
N ASN A 113 -9.35 -3.78 24.66
CA ASN A 113 -8.11 -3.30 25.25
C ASN A 113 -6.94 -3.77 24.39
N PRO A 114 -6.19 -2.86 23.73
CA PRO A 114 -5.14 -3.23 22.81
C PRO A 114 -4.03 -3.91 23.60
N ARG A 115 -3.96 -5.24 23.49
CA ARG A 115 -2.85 -5.98 24.08
C ARG A 115 -1.60 -5.55 23.33
N MET A 116 -0.62 -4.99 24.06
CA MET A 116 0.60 -4.38 23.50
C MET A 116 1.27 -5.22 22.41
N PHE A 117 1.24 -6.55 22.51
CA PHE A 117 1.72 -7.47 21.48
C PHE A 117 1.00 -7.30 20.11
N TRP A 118 -0.33 -7.23 20.11
CA TRP A 118 -1.12 -7.08 18.88
C TRP A 118 -0.92 -5.72 18.23
N THR A 119 -0.79 -4.65 19.02
CA THR A 119 -0.49 -3.31 18.49
C THR A 119 0.87 -3.26 17.81
N VAL A 120 1.90 -3.87 18.41
CA VAL A 120 3.24 -3.96 17.79
C VAL A 120 3.19 -4.82 16.52
N ALA A 121 2.43 -5.92 16.52
CA ALA A 121 2.26 -6.76 15.34
C ALA A 121 1.56 -6.04 14.18
N ILE A 122 0.48 -5.28 14.46
CA ILE A 122 -0.24 -4.46 13.47
C ILE A 122 0.68 -3.38 12.89
N MET A 123 1.44 -2.71 13.76
CA MET A 123 2.38 -1.67 13.34
C MET A 123 3.49 -2.22 12.45
N LEU A 124 4.14 -3.31 12.88
CA LEU A 124 5.20 -3.95 12.09
C LEU A 124 4.65 -4.49 10.76
N GLY A 125 3.48 -5.14 10.77
CA GLY A 125 2.83 -5.63 9.56
C GLY A 125 2.55 -4.51 8.56
N TRP A 126 2.02 -3.39 9.04
CA TRP A 126 1.75 -2.23 8.19
C TRP A 126 3.04 -1.63 7.61
N VAL A 127 4.07 -1.40 8.45
CA VAL A 127 5.36 -0.84 7.99
C VAL A 127 6.02 -1.76 6.96
N VAL A 128 6.08 -3.06 7.22
CA VAL A 128 6.65 -4.04 6.28
C VAL A 128 5.87 -4.01 4.97
N GLY A 129 4.53 -3.95 5.03
CA GLY A 129 3.69 -3.89 3.85
C GLY A 129 3.94 -2.64 2.99
N VAL A 130 4.02 -1.46 3.61
CA VAL A 130 4.32 -0.20 2.93
C VAL A 130 5.73 -0.20 2.32
N ILE A 131 6.74 -0.70 3.04
CA ILE A 131 8.11 -0.80 2.53
C ILE A 131 8.15 -1.71 1.30
N MET A 132 7.48 -2.87 1.33
CA MET A 132 7.41 -3.78 0.18
C MET A 132 6.81 -3.10 -1.06
N GLN A 133 5.73 -2.32 -0.89
CA GLN A 133 5.12 -1.55 -2.00
C GLN A 133 6.07 -0.48 -2.56
N ILE A 134 6.76 0.27 -1.71
CA ILE A 134 7.71 1.30 -2.14
C ILE A 134 8.88 0.69 -2.91
N VAL A 135 9.43 -0.43 -2.40
CA VAL A 135 10.54 -1.14 -3.05
C VAL A 135 10.10 -1.72 -4.40
N ALA A 136 8.91 -2.35 -4.46
CA ALA A 136 8.37 -2.86 -5.72
C ALA A 136 8.19 -1.75 -6.77
N GLY A 137 7.59 -0.62 -6.38
CA GLY A 137 7.41 0.54 -7.26
C GLY A 137 8.73 1.18 -7.70
N ALA A 138 9.74 1.20 -6.84
CA ALA A 138 11.07 1.70 -7.18
C ALA A 138 11.81 0.76 -8.17
N VAL A 139 11.76 -0.55 -7.94
CA VAL A 139 12.37 -1.56 -8.83
C VAL A 139 11.74 -1.52 -10.23
N ALA A 140 10.42 -1.33 -10.32
CA ALA A 140 9.74 -1.18 -11.60
C ALA A 140 10.17 0.07 -12.38
N ARG A 141 10.40 1.20 -11.70
CA ARG A 141 10.75 2.49 -12.33
C ARG A 141 12.21 2.61 -12.76
N THR A 142 13.13 1.95 -12.07
CA THR A 142 14.56 1.95 -12.46
C THR A 142 14.87 1.14 -13.73
N ARG A 143 13.85 0.53 -14.35
CA ARG A 143 13.98 -0.32 -15.54
C ARG A 143 13.36 0.24 -16.82
N THR A 144 12.69 1.39 -16.78
CA THR A 144 12.28 2.20 -17.95
C THR A 144 13.36 3.20 -18.32
#